data_AF-A0A3A2J174-F1
#
_entry.id   AF-A0A3A2J174-F1
#
_cell.length_a   1.000
_cell.length_b   1.000
_cell.length_c   1.000
_cell.angle_alpha   90.00
_cell.angle_beta   90.00
_cell.angle_gamma   90.00
#
_symmetry.space_group_name_H-M   'P 1'
#
loop_
_entity.id
_entity.type
_entity.pdbx_description
1 polymer ?
#
loop_
_entity_poly.entity_id
_entity_poly.type
_entity_poly.pdbx_seq_one_letter_code
_entity_poly.pdbx_strand_id
1 'polypeptide(L)' 'SSARAAGLDLQAMIGIEYSPFDKRFRLGKDVGVNYIAAFKRPE' A
#
# COMPACT_ATOMS: atom_id res chain seq x y z
N SER A 1 -6.50 -14.14 4.96
CA SER A 1 -5.95 -13.56 3.71
C SER A 1 -4.75 -14.38 3.27
N SER A 2 -4.49 -14.48 1.97
CA SER A 2 -3.39 -15.30 1.43
C SER A 2 -2.00 -14.93 1.99
N ALA A 3 -1.78 -13.65 2.33
CA ALA A 3 -0.54 -13.19 2.97
C ALA A 3 -0.33 -13.80 4.37
N ARG A 4 -1.36 -13.82 5.22
CA ARG A 4 -1.28 -14.47 6.55
C ARG A 4 -1.05 -15.97 6.44
N ALA A 5 -1.69 -16.62 5.47
CA ALA A 5 -1.45 -18.05 5.19
C ALA A 5 -0.01 -18.33 4.73
N ALA A 6 0.66 -17.33 4.16
CA ALA A 6 2.07 -17.38 3.77
C ALA A 6 3.05 -16.94 4.89
N GLY A 7 2.57 -16.73 6.11
CA GLY A 7 3.40 -16.29 7.24
C GLY A 7 3.92 -14.86 7.11
N LEU A 8 3.14 -13.98 6.46
CA LEU A 8 3.49 -12.57 6.27
C LEU A 8 2.51 -11.67 7.03
N ASP A 9 3.07 -10.70 7.74
CA ASP A 9 2.33 -9.68 8.47
C ASP A 9 2.32 -8.36 7.70
N LEU A 10 1.12 -7.81 7.52
CA LEU A 10 0.92 -6.51 6.91
C LEU A 10 1.50 -5.41 7.81
N GLN A 11 2.41 -4.62 7.28
CA GLN A 11 3.05 -3.51 7.99
C GLN A 11 2.37 -2.18 7.69
N ALA A 12 2.04 -1.93 6.43
CA ALA A 12 1.40 -0.71 5.98
C ALA A 12 0.65 -0.92 4.67
N MET A 13 -0.37 -0.10 4.47
CA MET A 13 -1.03 0.10 3.19
C MET A 13 -1.08 1.58 2.87
N ILE A 14 -0.79 1.92 1.62
CA ILE A 14 -0.82 3.30 1.14
C ILE A 14 -1.30 3.32 -0.31
N GLY A 15 -2.06 4.32 -0.68
CA GLY A 15 -2.47 4.55 -2.07
C GLY A 15 -1.42 5.33 -2.86
N ILE A 16 -1.67 5.38 -4.16
CA ILE A 16 -1.02 6.29 -5.08
C ILE A 16 -2.08 7.28 -5.59
N GLU A 17 -1.77 8.56 -5.48
CA GLU A 17 -2.59 9.65 -5.96
C GLU A 17 -1.87 10.38 -7.10
N TYR A 18 -2.62 10.85 -8.08
CA TYR A 18 -2.09 11.70 -9.15
C TYR A 18 -2.37 13.17 -8.83
N SER A 19 -1.32 13.98 -8.79
CA SER A 19 -1.44 15.43 -8.64
C SER A 19 -1.47 16.08 -10.02
N PRO A 20 -2.59 16.70 -10.43
CA PRO A 20 -2.71 17.32 -11.75
C PRO A 20 -1.89 18.61 -11.89
N PHE A 21 -1.57 19.27 -10.77
CA PHE A 21 -0.89 20.56 -10.76
C PHE A 21 0.58 20.45 -11.17
N ASP A 22 1.29 19.43 -10.69
CA ASP A 22 2.69 19.16 -11.02
C ASP A 22 2.87 17.90 -11.88
N LYS A 23 1.76 17.25 -12.27
CA LYS A 23 1.71 16.06 -13.14
C LYS A 23 2.55 14.90 -12.62
N ARG A 24 2.49 14.65 -11.31
CA ARG A 24 3.27 13.61 -10.63
C ARG A 24 2.40 12.70 -9.79
N PHE A 25 2.82 11.45 -9.70
CA PHE A 25 2.27 10.50 -8.74
C PHE A 25 2.93 10.70 -7.37
N ARG A 26 2.14 10.54 -6.31
CA ARG A 26 2.58 10.64 -4.92
C ARG A 26 1.92 9.54 -4.10
N LEU A 27 2.54 9.20 -2.98
CA LEU A 27 1.92 8.31 -2.00
C LEU A 27 0.86 9.08 -1.22
N GLY A 28 -0.27 8.44 -0.97
CA GLY A 28 -1.45 9.03 -0.35
C GLY A 28 -2.14 8.06 0.58
N LYS A 29 -2.88 8.56 1.58
CA LYS A 29 -3.50 7.69 2.60
C LYS A 29 -4.80 7.03 2.11
N ASP A 30 -5.35 7.49 0.99
CA ASP A 30 -6.56 6.90 0.43
C ASP A 30 -6.26 5.56 -0.26
N VAL A 31 -6.87 4.49 0.24
CA VAL A 31 -6.75 3.12 -0.28
C VAL A 31 -8.04 2.60 -0.93
N GLY A 32 -9.04 3.47 -1.13
CA GLY A 32 -10.37 3.10 -1.62
C GLY A 32 -10.40 2.67 -3.09
N VAL A 33 -9.41 3.09 -3.88
CA VAL A 33 -9.32 2.79 -5.33
C VAL A 33 -8.10 1.93 -5.67
N ASN A 34 -6.94 2.24 -5.10
CA ASN A 34 -5.69 1.52 -5.33
C ASN A 34 -4.85 1.46 -4.04
N TYR A 35 -3.95 0.48 -3.94
CA TYR A 35 -3.08 0.33 -2.77
C TYR A 35 -1.77 -0.39 -3.09
N ILE A 36 -0.72 0.00 -2.37
CA ILE A 36 0.54 -0.72 -2.19
C ILE A 36 0.52 -1.27 -0.77
N ALA A 37 0.76 -2.56 -0.62
CA ALA A 37 0.83 -3.24 0.68
C ALA A 37 2.25 -3.73 0.96
N ALA A 38 2.80 -3.33 2.11
CA ALA A 38 4.10 -3.78 2.58
C ALA A 38 3.94 -4.90 3.60
N PHE A 39 4.68 -5.99 3.43
CA PHE A 39 4.64 -7.15 4.31
C PHE A 39 6.02 -7.50 4.84
N LYS A 40 6.09 -8.00 6.07
CA LYS A 40 7.30 -8.54 6.71
C LYS A 40 7.00 -9.96 7.22
N ARG A 41 7.99 -10.86 7.21
CA ARG A 41 7.90 -12.08 8.01
C ARG A 41 8.07 -11.71 9.50
N PRO A 42 7.17 -12.15 10.39
CA PRO A 42 7.40 -12.03 11.83
C PRO A 42 8.67 -12.80 12.22
N GLU A 43 9.39 -12.28 13.21
CA GLU A 43 10.58 -12.91 13.80
C GLU A 43 10.21 -14.09 14.70
#